data_AF-A0A914C394-F1
#
_entry.id   AF-A0A914C394-F1
#
_cell.length_a   1.000
_cell.length_b   1.000
_cell.length_c   1.000
_cell.angle_alpha   90.00
_cell.angle_beta   90.00
_cell.angle_gamma   90.00
#
_symmetry.space_group_name_H-M   'P 1'
#
loop_
_entity.id
_entity.type
_entity.pdbx_description
1 polymer ?
#
loop_
_entity_poly.entity_id
_entity_poly.type
_entity_poly.pdbx_seq_one_letter_code
_entity_poly.pdbx_strand_id
1 'polypeptide(L)'
;MEFFKTVTTPETIQAVEKAFTNKNMSIRRAAIGLGISVDTVHKILHKDQKFHPYTLQLLQELKQNDKEKRVNFAEEQLDFAEEQLDFIENDLDFIKNLFFCYEAHFHLHAG
;
A
#
# COMPACT_ATOMS: atom_id res chain seq x y z
N MET A 1 35.42 5.81 -14.48
CA MET A 1 34.50 5.28 -13.45
C MET A 1 34.52 6.30 -12.33
N GLU A 2 33.47 7.13 -12.20
CA GLU A 2 33.41 8.08 -11.08
C GLU A 2 33.11 7.30 -9.80
N PHE A 3 33.99 7.44 -8.81
CA PHE A 3 33.79 6.81 -7.51
C PHE A 3 32.76 7.61 -6.72
N PHE A 4 31.55 7.07 -6.62
CA PHE A 4 30.51 7.67 -5.80
C PHE A 4 30.94 7.71 -4.33
N LYS A 5 30.80 8.87 -3.69
CA LYS A 5 31.19 9.05 -2.29
C LYS A 5 30.20 8.34 -1.37
N THR A 6 30.71 7.65 -0.35
CA THR A 6 29.93 7.10 0.75
C THR A 6 29.90 8.12 1.89
N VAL A 7 28.89 8.99 1.90
CA VAL A 7 28.75 10.04 2.92
C VAL A 7 27.32 10.05 3.42
N THR A 8 27.14 9.91 4.74
CA THR A 8 25.84 10.02 5.41
C THR A 8 25.86 11.29 6.26
N THR A 9 25.59 12.44 5.64
CA THR A 9 25.42 13.74 6.31
C THR A 9 23.93 14.09 6.41
N PRO A 10 23.54 14.99 7.33
CA PRO A 10 22.16 15.48 7.43
C PRO A 10 21.61 15.98 6.08
N GLU A 11 22.45 16.66 5.30
CA GLU A 11 22.12 17.17 3.96
C GLU A 11 21.78 16.04 2.98
N THR A 12 22.59 14.96 2.97
CA THR A 12 22.33 13.80 2.10
C THR A 12 21.05 13.06 2.49
N ILE A 13 20.74 12.97 3.79
CA ILE A 13 19.50 12.36 4.28
C ILE A 13 18.29 13.14 3.76
N GLN A 14 18.34 14.46 3.87
CA GLN A 14 17.27 15.34 3.40
C GLN A 14 17.10 15.30 1.87
N ALA A 15 18.21 15.19 1.14
CA ALA A 15 18.19 15.07 -0.31
C ALA A 15 17.59 13.73 -0.78
N VAL A 16 17.91 12.63 -0.08
CA VAL A 16 17.30 11.30 -0.32
C VAL A 16 15.80 11.34 -0.02
N GLU A 17 15.38 11.94 1.09
CA GLU A 17 13.96 12.08 1.44
C GLU A 17 13.16 12.80 0.35
N LYS A 18 13.69 13.92 -0.15
CA LYS A 18 13.09 14.70 -1.24
C LYS A 18 13.02 13.91 -2.55
N ALA A 19 14.01 13.06 -2.84
CA ALA A 19 14.01 12.25 -4.06
C ALA A 19 12.89 11.19 -4.04
N PHE A 20 12.60 10.60 -2.88
CA PHE A 20 11.58 9.56 -2.71
C PHE A 20 10.15 10.08 -2.50
N THR A 21 9.94 11.40 -2.54
CA THR A 21 8.59 11.98 -2.69
C THR A 21 7.93 11.54 -4.00
N ASN A 22 8.74 11.28 -5.05
CA ASN A 22 8.26 10.65 -6.27
C ASN A 22 8.16 9.13 -6.09
N LYS A 23 6.94 8.60 -6.13
CA LYS A 23 6.65 7.15 -5.96
C LYS A 23 7.35 6.24 -6.97
N ASN A 24 7.79 6.76 -8.11
CA ASN A 24 8.47 6.00 -9.15
C ASN A 24 10.01 6.07 -9.06
N MET A 25 10.56 6.67 -7.99
CA MET A 25 11.99 6.77 -7.79
C MET A 25 12.57 5.42 -7.35
N SER A 26 13.60 4.94 -8.05
CA SER A 26 14.37 3.78 -7.62
C SER A 26 15.65 4.20 -6.90
N ILE A 27 16.16 3.34 -6.01
CA ILE A 27 17.43 3.57 -5.29
C ILE A 27 18.57 3.90 -6.25
N ARG A 28 18.66 3.18 -7.38
CA ARG A 28 19.69 3.42 -8.40
C ARG A 28 19.54 4.78 -9.10
N ARG A 29 18.31 5.19 -9.42
CA ARG A 29 18.06 6.51 -10.04
C ARG A 29 18.36 7.65 -9.06
N ALA A 30 17.96 7.50 -7.80
CA ALA A 30 18.28 8.45 -6.74
C ALA A 30 19.81 8.56 -6.55
N ALA A 31 20.54 7.45 -6.51
CA ALA A 31 22.00 7.43 -6.39
C ALA A 31 22.70 8.20 -7.52
N ILE A 32 22.28 7.97 -8.78
CA ILE A 32 22.82 8.68 -9.94
C ILE A 32 22.49 10.18 -9.87
N GLY A 33 21.24 10.55 -9.57
CA GLY A 33 20.82 11.95 -9.51
C GLY A 33 21.46 12.75 -8.37
N LEU A 34 21.81 12.08 -7.27
CA LEU A 34 22.43 12.69 -6.09
C LEU A 34 23.96 12.56 -6.07
N GLY A 35 24.56 11.80 -6.98
CA GLY A 35 26.01 11.57 -7.02
C GLY A 35 26.55 10.79 -5.81
N ILE A 36 25.73 9.95 -5.20
CA ILE A 36 26.10 9.14 -4.03
C ILE A 36 26.00 7.65 -4.33
N SER A 37 26.65 6.82 -3.51
CA SER A 37 26.62 5.37 -3.73
C SER A 37 25.22 4.78 -3.50
N VAL A 38 24.87 3.75 -4.26
CA VAL A 38 23.60 3.01 -4.09
C VAL A 38 23.45 2.48 -2.66
N ASP A 39 24.53 1.98 -2.08
CA ASP A 39 24.56 1.47 -0.71
C ASP A 39 24.28 2.57 0.33
N THR A 40 24.75 3.79 0.08
CA THR A 40 24.45 4.94 0.94
C THR A 40 22.96 5.28 0.91
N VAL A 41 22.35 5.35 -0.28
CA VAL A 41 20.90 5.56 -0.41
C VAL A 41 20.12 4.46 0.32
N HIS A 42 20.52 3.21 0.13
CA HIS A 42 19.88 2.06 0.79
C HIS A 42 20.00 2.12 2.32
N LYS A 43 21.18 2.47 2.85
CA LYS A 43 21.39 2.65 4.30
C LYS A 43 20.51 3.77 4.86
N ILE A 44 20.44 4.92 4.19
CA ILE A 44 19.62 6.05 4.61
C ILE A 44 18.14 5.66 4.68
N LEU A 45 17.62 5.02 3.62
CA LEU A 45 16.23 4.58 3.58
C LEU A 45 15.91 3.58 4.69
N HIS A 46 16.74 2.53 4.86
CA HIS A 46 16.42 1.45 5.79
C HIS A 46 16.76 1.75 7.25
N LYS A 47 17.88 2.40 7.54
CA LYS A 47 18.37 2.59 8.92
C LYS A 47 17.95 3.93 9.51
N ASP A 48 18.09 5.01 8.74
CA ASP A 48 17.87 6.37 9.25
C ASP A 48 16.38 6.75 9.15
N GLN A 49 15.75 6.47 8.00
CA GLN A 49 14.34 6.83 7.75
C GLN A 49 13.35 5.72 8.07
N LYS A 50 13.80 4.47 8.27
CA LYS A 50 12.93 3.28 8.43
C LYS A 50 11.85 3.22 7.36
N PHE A 51 12.24 3.50 6.12
CA PHE A 51 11.33 3.54 5.00
C PHE A 51 10.74 2.16 4.74
N HIS A 52 9.41 2.08 4.74
CA HIS A 52 8.66 0.86 4.41
C HIS A 52 8.11 0.99 2.98
N PRO A 53 8.78 0.41 1.97
CA PRO A 53 8.30 0.49 0.60
C PRO A 53 6.93 -0.19 0.49
N TYR A 54 5.90 0.60 0.19
CA TYR A 54 4.59 0.07 -0.16
C TYR A 54 4.68 -0.58 -1.55
N THR A 55 4.41 -1.88 -1.63
CA THR A 55 4.31 -2.57 -2.92
C THR A 55 3.07 -2.07 -3.65
N LEU A 56 3.21 -1.66 -4.91
CA LEU A 56 2.08 -1.35 -5.77
C LEU A 56 1.18 -2.58 -5.87
N GLN A 57 0.08 -2.61 -5.12
CA GLN A 57 -0.97 -3.59 -5.34
C GLN A 57 -1.62 -3.25 -6.67
N LEU A 58 -1.72 -4.23 -7.57
CA LEU A 58 -2.53 -4.12 -8.78
C LEU A 58 -3.99 -4.09 -8.34
N LEU A 59 -4.49 -2.90 -8.04
CA LEU A 59 -5.89 -2.67 -7.73
C LEU A 59 -6.64 -2.46 -9.04
N GLN A 60 -7.93 -2.82 -9.02
CA GLN A 60 -8.84 -2.46 -10.09
C GLN A 60 -8.85 -0.92 -10.25
N GLU A 61 -8.79 -0.44 -11.48
CA GLU A 61 -8.82 1.01 -11.75
C GLU A 61 -10.09 1.62 -11.18
N LEU A 62 -9.94 2.61 -10.29
CA LEU A 62 -11.06 3.34 -9.72
C LEU A 62 -11.50 4.43 -10.69
N LYS A 63 -12.72 4.31 -11.20
CA LYS A 63 -13.38 5.37 -11.97
C LYS A 63 -13.86 6.47 -11.02
N GLN A 64 -14.11 7.67 -11.57
CA GLN A 64 -14.51 8.83 -10.79
C GLN A 64 -15.71 8.55 -9.86
N ASN A 65 -16.72 7.84 -10.36
CA ASN A 65 -17.94 7.53 -9.61
C ASN A 65 -17.76 6.36 -8.63
N ASP A 66 -16.67 5.59 -8.70
CA ASP A 66 -16.48 4.43 -7.84
C ASP A 66 -16.24 4.85 -6.38
N LYS A 67 -15.70 6.06 -6.17
CA LYS A 67 -15.51 6.60 -4.81
C LYS A 67 -16.85 6.79 -4.11
N GLU A 68 -17.76 7.53 -4.75
CA GLU A 68 -19.10 7.77 -4.22
C GLU A 68 -19.86 6.46 -4.05
N LYS A 69 -19.84 5.57 -5.04
CA LYS A 69 -20.50 4.26 -4.93
C LYS A 69 -19.97 3.41 -3.78
N ARG A 70 -18.64 3.41 -3.55
CA ARG A 70 -18.03 2.65 -2.45
C ARG A 70 -18.37 3.25 -1.09
N VAL A 71 -18.40 4.58 -0.97
CA VAL A 71 -18.81 5.27 0.25
C VAL A 71 -20.29 4.97 0.54
N ASN A 72 -21.17 5.20 -0.44
CA ASN A 72 -22.60 4.93 -0.28
C ASN A 72 -22.86 3.46 0.07
N PHE A 73 -22.19 2.51 -0.62
CA PHE A 73 -22.31 1.10 -0.28
C PHE A 73 -21.85 0.81 1.16
N ALA A 74 -20.73 1.40 1.60
CA ALA A 74 -20.24 1.20 2.96
C ALA A 74 -21.19 1.79 4.00
N GLU A 75 -21.76 2.98 3.73
CA GLU A 75 -22.78 3.60 4.57
C GLU A 75 -24.05 2.75 4.62
N GLU A 76 -24.58 2.30 3.47
CA GLU A 76 -25.73 1.39 3.40
C GLU A 76 -25.49 0.07 4.15
N GLN A 77 -24.28 -0.50 4.07
CA GLN A 77 -23.93 -1.70 4.82
C GLN A 77 -23.78 -1.44 6.31
N LEU A 78 -23.32 -0.26 6.73
CA LEU A 78 -23.25 0.14 8.13
C LEU A 78 -24.64 0.38 8.70
N ASP A 79 -25.50 1.12 8.02
CA ASP A 79 -26.89 1.34 8.41
C ASP A 79 -27.63 0.00 8.52
N PHE A 80 -27.48 -0.88 7.51
CA PHE A 80 -28.00 -2.24 7.57
C PHE A 80 -27.44 -3.01 8.77
N ALA A 81 -26.12 -2.94 9.02
CA ALA A 81 -25.53 -3.62 10.17
C ALA A 81 -26.04 -3.07 11.50
N GLU A 82 -26.25 -1.76 11.64
CA GLU A 82 -26.78 -1.14 12.86
C GLU A 82 -28.25 -1.52 13.09
N GLU A 83 -29.10 -1.46 12.05
CA GLU A 83 -30.48 -1.96 12.11
C GLU A 83 -30.54 -3.46 12.43
N GLN A 84 -29.61 -4.23 11.87
CA GLN A 84 -29.48 -5.65 12.17
C GLN A 84 -28.85 -5.90 13.54
N LEU A 85 -28.02 -5.02 14.10
CA LEU A 85 -27.42 -5.20 15.42
C LEU A 85 -28.47 -5.06 16.52
N ASP A 86 -29.42 -4.12 16.38
CA ASP A 86 -30.62 -4.05 17.21
C ASP A 86 -31.45 -5.35 17.12
N PHE A 87 -31.43 -6.01 15.95
CA PHE A 87 -32.06 -7.31 15.75
C PHE A 87 -31.22 -8.48 16.29
N ILE A 88 -29.89 -8.44 16.17
CA ILE A 88 -28.91 -9.49 16.56
C ILE A 88 -28.74 -9.57 18.08
N GLU A 89 -28.85 -8.44 18.80
CA GLU A 89 -28.93 -8.46 20.27
C GLU A 89 -30.17 -9.22 20.76
N ASN A 90 -31.22 -9.29 19.94
CA ASN A 90 -32.47 -9.98 20.24
C ASN A 90 -32.63 -11.34 19.50
N ASP A 91 -31.86 -11.60 18.44
CA ASP A 91 -31.92 -12.77 17.58
C ASP A 91 -30.54 -13.13 16.97
N LEU A 92 -29.82 -14.03 17.64
CA LEU A 92 -28.52 -14.54 17.22
C LEU A 92 -28.56 -15.40 15.94
N ASP A 93 -29.73 -15.66 15.34
CA ASP A 93 -29.84 -16.56 14.19
C ASP A 93 -29.50 -15.88 12.84
N PHE A 94 -29.54 -14.54 12.73
CA PHE A 94 -29.17 -13.86 11.48
C PHE A 94 -27.71 -14.12 11.08
N ILE A 95 -26.75 -13.90 11.98
CA ILE A 95 -25.32 -14.15 11.71
C ILE A 95 -25.08 -15.63 11.39
N LYS A 96 -25.80 -16.55 12.04
CA LYS A 96 -25.68 -17.99 11.77
C LYS A 96 -26.14 -18.37 10.36
N ASN A 97 -26.98 -17.55 9.73
CA ASN A 97 -27.52 -17.76 8.39
C ASN A 97 -26.83 -16.89 7.31
N LEU A 98 -25.86 -16.05 7.68
CA LEU A 98 -25.11 -15.23 6.74
C LEU A 98 -23.98 -16.06 6.10
N PHE A 99 -24.08 -16.27 4.79
CA PHE A 99 -23.06 -16.97 4.02
C PHE A 99 -22.51 -16.07 2.91
N PHE A 100 -21.18 -15.98 2.84
CA PHE A 100 -20.50 -15.35 1.72
C PHE A 100 -19.95 -16.43 0.78
N CYS A 101 -20.03 -16.18 -0.52
CA CYS A 101 -19.43 -17.03 -1.54
C CYS A 101 -18.61 -16.16 -2.51
N TYR A 102 -17.51 -16.72 -3.00
CA TYR A 102 -16.67 -16.10 -4.02
C TYR A 102 -16.17 -17.18 -4.99
N GLU A 103 -16.00 -16.81 -6.26
CA GLU A 103 -15.48 -17.71 -7.29
C GLU A 103 -13.95 -17.58 -7.40
N ALA A 104 -13.24 -18.70 -7.38
CA ALA A 104 -11.80 -18.73 -7.58
C ALA A 104 -11.43 -19.68 -8.73
N HIS A 105 -10.54 -19.23 -9.63
CA HIS A 105 -9.98 -20.06 -10.69
C HIS A 105 -8.68 -20.71 -10.23
N PHE A 106 -8.56 -22.03 -10.40
CA PHE A 106 -7.35 -22.79 -10.09
C PHE A 106 -6.72 -23.31 -11.38
N HIS A 107 -5.43 -23.02 -11.59
CA HIS A 107 -4.66 -23.60 -12.68
C HIS A 107 -4.03 -24.91 -12.22
N LEU A 108 -4.40 -26.02 -12.87
CA LEU A 108 -3.77 -27.32 -12.63
C LEU A 108 -2.60 -27.48 -13.59
N HIS A 109 -1.39 -27.65 -13.06
CA HIS A 109 -0.26 -28.11 -13.85
C HIS A 109 -0.25 -29.64 -13.86
N ALA A 110 -0.39 -30.24 -15.03
CA ALA A 110 -0.01 -31.63 -15.23
C ALA A 110 1.53 -31.69 -15.27
N GLY A 111 2.12 -32.53 -14.42
CA GLY A 111 3.56 -32.79 -14.40
C GLY A 111 4.06 -33.50 -15.66
#